data_AF-A0A0W0Z770-F1
#
_entry.id   AF-A0A0W0Z770-F1
#
_cell.length_a   1.000
_cell.length_b   1.000
_cell.length_c   1.000
_cell.angle_alpha   90.00
_cell.angle_beta   90.00
_cell.angle_gamma   90.00
#
_symmetry.space_group_name_H-M   'P 1'
#
loop_
_entity.id
_entity.type
_entity.pdbx_description
1 polymer ?
#
loop_
_entity_poly.entity_id
_entity_poly.type
_entity_poly.pdbx_seq_one_letter_code
_entity_poly.pdbx_strand_id
1 'polypeptide(L)'
;MSTDHTDLSQLQSREECLKLLSASSISAMRLRKLGDNHSAYPKQIASLAEVCAHLMTVYSEEPQSIVAKMEESLVTELQKERQFIDSEITTLFERRKRFTANTMYGEKEIVDLTVQISTLERRRSMPMGELVQKVICDTLNQICVDHGSSMLGTIDPDHYEYHDDTVNQSSEQSDPHSITPK
;
A
#
# COMPACT_ATOMS: atom_id res chain seq x y z
N MET A 1 28.79 -16.63 -3.51
CA MET A 1 27.34 -16.36 -3.50
C MET A 1 27.14 -15.13 -4.36
N SER A 2 26.57 -15.28 -5.55
CA SER A 2 26.39 -14.16 -6.48
C SER A 2 25.31 -13.23 -5.95
N THR A 3 25.69 -11.99 -5.69
CA THR A 3 24.78 -10.85 -5.61
C THR A 3 24.34 -10.56 -7.03
N ASP A 4 23.15 -11.00 -7.42
CA ASP A 4 22.42 -10.40 -8.55
C ASP A 4 22.08 -8.96 -8.14
N HIS A 5 23.06 -8.06 -8.27
CA HIS A 5 22.77 -6.65 -8.40
C HIS A 5 22.02 -6.53 -9.72
N THR A 6 20.74 -6.17 -9.64
CA THR A 6 20.00 -5.75 -10.82
C THR A 6 20.72 -4.51 -11.31
N ASP A 7 21.52 -4.66 -12.35
CA ASP A 7 22.33 -3.58 -12.90
C ASP A 7 21.40 -2.59 -13.60
N LEU A 8 20.83 -1.67 -12.80
CA LEU A 8 19.98 -0.57 -13.27
C LEU A 8 20.70 0.32 -14.31
N SER A 9 22.03 0.18 -14.44
CA SER A 9 22.82 0.89 -15.45
C SER A 9 22.67 0.33 -16.88
N GLN A 10 22.07 -0.85 -17.06
CA GLN A 10 21.70 -1.37 -18.38
C GLN A 10 20.31 -0.86 -18.82
N LEU A 11 20.28 0.40 -19.30
CA LEU A 11 19.26 0.95 -20.21
C LEU A 11 17.79 0.69 -19.82
N GLN A 12 17.42 0.90 -18.56
CA GLN A 12 16.00 1.14 -18.28
C GLN A 12 15.66 2.56 -18.70
N SER A 13 14.52 2.78 -19.33
CA SER A 13 13.98 4.11 -19.57
C SER A 13 13.43 4.70 -18.27
N ARG A 14 13.33 6.04 -18.19
CA ARG A 14 12.68 6.73 -17.07
C ARG A 14 11.32 6.12 -16.72
N GLU A 15 10.52 5.78 -17.74
CA GLU A 15 9.19 5.19 -17.56
C GLU A 15 9.26 3.80 -16.93
N GLU A 16 10.23 2.98 -17.32
CA GLU A 16 10.46 1.66 -16.73
C GLU A 16 10.89 1.76 -15.26
N CYS A 17 11.76 2.73 -14.92
CA CYS A 17 12.13 2.98 -13.53
C CYS A 17 10.92 3.42 -12.69
N LEU A 18 10.01 4.26 -13.22
CA LEU A 18 8.77 4.65 -12.52
C LEU A 18 7.79 3.48 -12.35
N LYS A 19 7.71 2.58 -13.33
CA LYS A 19 6.92 1.33 -13.21
C LYS A 19 7.53 0.42 -12.15
N LEU A 20 8.86 0.28 -12.15
CA LEU A 20 9.59 -0.52 -11.18
C LEU A 20 9.45 0.05 -9.76
N LEU A 21 9.50 1.37 -9.60
CA LEU A 21 9.24 2.08 -8.35
C LEU A 21 7.86 1.69 -7.79
N SER A 22 6.82 1.76 -8.63
CA SER A 22 5.45 1.41 -8.24
C SER A 22 5.33 -0.06 -7.85
N ALA A 23 5.88 -0.98 -8.65
CA ALA A 23 5.83 -2.42 -8.39
C ALA A 23 6.63 -2.82 -7.13
N SER A 24 7.78 -2.20 -6.92
CA SER A 24 8.65 -2.44 -5.77
C SER A 24 8.03 -1.90 -4.48
N SER A 25 7.37 -0.73 -4.54
CA SER A 25 6.61 -0.17 -3.42
C SER A 25 5.49 -1.10 -2.98
N ILE A 26 4.68 -1.59 -3.93
CA ILE A 26 3.61 -2.56 -3.67
C ILE A 26 4.18 -3.86 -3.07
N SER A 27 5.31 -4.34 -3.60
CA SER A 27 5.96 -5.56 -3.08
C SER A 27 6.46 -5.36 -1.66
N ALA A 28 7.09 -4.22 -1.34
CA ALA A 28 7.52 -3.88 0.02
C ALA A 28 6.34 -3.86 0.99
N MET A 29 5.23 -3.24 0.60
CA MET A 29 4.00 -3.22 1.39
C MET A 29 3.44 -4.61 1.65
N ARG A 30 3.36 -5.46 0.62
CA ARG A 30 2.90 -6.85 0.76
C ARG A 30 3.77 -7.64 1.74
N LEU A 31 5.09 -7.50 1.64
CA LEU A 31 6.03 -8.13 2.56
C LEU A 31 5.86 -7.60 3.99
N ARG A 32 5.63 -6.29 4.16
CA ARG A 32 5.38 -5.68 5.46
C ARG A 32 4.12 -6.25 6.13
N LYS A 33 3.06 -6.46 5.35
CA LYS A 33 1.81 -7.05 5.83
C LYS A 33 1.94 -8.50 6.30
N LEU A 34 2.99 -9.22 5.87
CA LEU A 34 3.30 -10.57 6.37
C LEU A 34 3.95 -10.55 7.76
N GLY A 35 4.35 -9.37 8.25
CA GLY A 35 4.91 -9.15 9.57
C GLY A 35 6.26 -8.43 9.54
N ASP A 36 6.59 -7.76 10.64
CA ASP A 36 7.77 -6.89 10.78
C ASP A 36 9.12 -7.60 10.52
N ASN A 37 9.17 -8.93 10.69
CA ASN A 37 10.38 -9.74 10.58
C ASN A 37 10.46 -10.56 9.29
N HIS A 38 9.65 -10.27 8.27
CA HIS A 38 9.73 -11.01 7.03
C HIS A 38 11.12 -10.80 6.40
N SER A 39 11.90 -11.88 6.26
CA SER A 39 13.32 -11.84 5.90
C SER A 39 13.62 -11.18 4.54
N ALA A 40 12.63 -11.13 3.66
CA ALA A 40 12.72 -10.45 2.36
C ALA A 40 12.46 -8.94 2.41
N TYR A 41 11.83 -8.41 3.47
CA TYR A 41 11.44 -7.00 3.53
C TYR A 41 12.64 -6.04 3.48
N PRO A 42 13.72 -6.22 4.26
CA PRO A 42 14.88 -5.33 4.18
C PRO A 42 15.53 -5.31 2.80
N LYS A 43 15.59 -6.46 2.12
CA LYS A 43 16.12 -6.56 0.75
C LYS A 43 15.26 -5.79 -0.25
N GLN A 44 13.95 -5.87 -0.10
CA GLN A 44 13.02 -5.13 -0.95
C GLN A 44 13.13 -3.62 -0.72
N ILE A 45 13.35 -3.17 0.53
CA ILE A 45 13.58 -1.77 0.86
C ILE A 45 14.89 -1.26 0.26
N ALA A 46 15.98 -2.03 0.33
CA ALA A 46 17.25 -1.69 -0.34
C ALA A 46 17.09 -1.57 -1.85
N SER A 47 16.42 -2.53 -2.50
CA SER A 47 16.15 -2.45 -3.95
C SER A 47 15.27 -1.25 -4.32
N LEU A 48 14.27 -0.93 -3.50
CA LEU A 48 13.42 0.23 -3.71
C LEU A 48 14.20 1.54 -3.55
N ALA A 49 15.09 1.62 -2.56
CA ALA A 49 15.99 2.76 -2.35
C ALA A 49 16.95 2.96 -3.55
N GLU A 50 17.51 1.88 -4.11
CA GLU A 50 18.34 1.94 -5.33
C GLU A 50 17.57 2.51 -6.52
N VAL A 51 16.31 2.11 -6.72
CA VAL A 51 15.45 2.64 -7.79
C VAL A 51 15.19 4.14 -7.60
N CYS A 52 14.89 4.56 -6.37
CA CYS A 52 14.73 5.98 -6.03
C CYS A 52 16.03 6.77 -6.31
N ALA A 53 17.17 6.25 -5.85
CA ALA A 53 18.47 6.88 -6.07
C ALA A 53 18.82 7.00 -7.55
N HIS A 54 18.50 5.97 -8.35
CA HIS A 54 18.69 6.00 -9.79
C HIS A 54 17.82 7.07 -10.46
N LEU A 55 16.54 7.18 -10.09
CA LEU A 55 15.64 8.23 -10.58
C LEU A 55 16.15 9.64 -10.25
N MET A 56 16.65 9.85 -9.03
CA MET A 56 17.20 11.16 -8.61
C MET A 56 18.52 11.49 -9.32
N THR A 57 19.42 10.52 -9.49
CA THR A 57 20.75 10.77 -10.07
C THR A 57 20.77 10.82 -11.60
N VAL A 58 20.11 9.86 -12.25
CA VAL A 58 20.18 9.69 -13.71
C VAL A 58 19.12 10.52 -14.41
N TYR A 59 17.92 10.59 -13.85
CA TYR A 59 16.79 11.30 -14.44
C TYR A 59 16.48 12.65 -13.79
N SER A 60 17.22 13.03 -12.75
CA SER A 60 17.02 14.30 -12.02
C SER A 60 15.58 14.43 -11.50
N GLU A 61 14.96 13.33 -11.09
CA GLU A 61 13.64 13.37 -10.45
C GLU A 61 13.75 14.00 -9.06
N GLU A 62 12.83 14.90 -8.77
CA GLU A 62 12.71 15.50 -7.43
C GLU A 62 12.29 14.42 -6.40
N PRO A 63 12.92 14.38 -5.20
CA PRO A 63 12.57 13.42 -4.16
C PRO A 63 11.06 13.41 -3.82
N GLN A 64 10.42 14.58 -3.83
CA GLN A 64 9.00 14.75 -3.55
C GLN A 64 8.13 14.10 -4.64
N SER A 65 8.56 14.17 -5.90
CA SER A 65 7.87 13.50 -7.03
C SER A 65 7.90 11.98 -6.87
N ILE A 66 9.05 11.44 -6.44
CA ILE A 66 9.22 10.01 -6.18
C ILE A 66 8.33 9.56 -5.02
N VAL A 67 8.34 10.29 -3.89
CA VAL A 67 7.48 9.99 -2.74
C VAL A 67 6.01 10.02 -3.12
N ALA A 68 5.56 11.07 -3.83
CA ALA A 68 4.18 11.15 -4.30
C ALA A 68 3.79 9.96 -5.20
N LYS A 69 4.71 9.47 -6.04
CA LYS A 69 4.48 8.29 -6.88
C LYS A 69 4.38 7.00 -6.05
N MET A 70 5.21 6.88 -5.01
CA MET A 70 5.12 5.76 -4.07
C MET A 70 3.78 5.78 -3.34
N GLU A 71 3.39 6.91 -2.76
CA GLU A 71 2.10 7.11 -2.10
C GLU A 71 0.93 6.71 -3.01
N GLU A 72 0.87 7.26 -4.23
CA GLU A 72 -0.17 6.96 -5.21
C GLU A 72 -0.27 5.45 -5.47
N SER A 73 0.86 4.78 -5.68
CA SER A 73 0.89 3.34 -5.97
C SER A 73 0.44 2.48 -4.79
N LEU A 74 0.85 2.84 -3.58
CA LEU A 74 0.52 2.13 -2.34
C LEU A 74 -0.95 2.31 -1.99
N VAL A 75 -1.46 3.54 -2.04
CA VAL A 75 -2.86 3.87 -1.78
C VAL A 75 -3.77 3.19 -2.78
N THR A 76 -3.45 3.26 -4.08
CA THR A 76 -4.23 2.61 -5.13
C THR A 76 -4.34 1.11 -4.90
N GLU A 77 -3.23 0.44 -4.55
CA GLU A 77 -3.23 -0.99 -4.28
C GLU A 77 -4.03 -1.35 -3.02
N LEU A 78 -3.88 -0.56 -1.94
CA LEU A 78 -4.64 -0.77 -0.71
C LEU A 78 -6.14 -0.57 -0.92
N GLN A 79 -6.54 0.42 -1.73
CA GLN A 79 -7.94 0.64 -2.09
C GLN A 79 -8.50 -0.53 -2.90
N LYS A 80 -7.76 -1.03 -3.90
CA LYS A 80 -8.13 -2.24 -4.66
C LYS A 80 -8.30 -3.45 -3.74
N GLU A 81 -7.36 -3.65 -2.80
CA GLU A 81 -7.45 -4.75 -1.85
C GLU A 81 -8.66 -4.61 -0.93
N ARG A 82 -8.97 -3.39 -0.44
CA ARG A 82 -10.17 -3.16 0.38
C ARG A 82 -11.46 -3.45 -0.39
N GLN A 83 -11.58 -2.95 -1.62
CA GLN A 83 -12.73 -3.23 -2.48
C GLN A 83 -12.91 -4.73 -2.71
N PHE A 84 -11.81 -5.44 -2.98
CA PHE A 84 -11.82 -6.89 -3.11
C PHE A 84 -12.31 -7.56 -1.82
N ILE A 85 -11.77 -7.18 -0.66
CA ILE A 85 -12.16 -7.72 0.65
C ILE A 85 -13.65 -7.47 0.92
N ASP A 86 -14.16 -6.26 0.66
CA ASP A 86 -15.57 -5.92 0.87
C ASP A 86 -16.51 -6.76 -0.03
N SER A 87 -16.11 -6.98 -1.29
CA SER A 87 -16.85 -7.85 -2.21
C SER A 87 -16.87 -9.31 -1.76
N GLU A 88 -15.76 -9.80 -1.21
CA GLU A 88 -15.63 -11.17 -0.72
C GLU A 88 -16.43 -11.37 0.57
N ILE A 89 -16.37 -10.42 1.50
CA ILE A 89 -17.20 -10.40 2.72
C ILE A 89 -18.67 -10.47 2.35
N THR A 90 -19.12 -9.65 1.39
CA THR A 90 -20.50 -9.64 0.90
C THR A 90 -20.90 -11.02 0.36
N THR A 91 -20.04 -11.62 -0.46
CA THR A 91 -20.26 -12.96 -1.03
C THR A 91 -20.37 -14.04 0.05
N LEU A 92 -19.50 -14.01 1.06
CA LEU A 92 -19.51 -14.95 2.18
C LEU A 92 -20.74 -14.76 3.08
N PHE A 93 -21.17 -13.52 3.32
CA PHE A 93 -22.41 -13.24 4.05
C PHE A 93 -23.63 -13.79 3.32
N GLU A 94 -23.74 -13.56 2.01
CA GLU A 94 -24.84 -14.10 1.20
C GLU A 94 -24.82 -15.63 1.14
N ARG A 95 -23.63 -16.24 1.10
CA ARG A 95 -23.49 -17.69 1.21
C ARG A 95 -23.95 -18.18 2.59
N ARG A 96 -23.53 -17.52 3.67
CA ARG A 96 -23.91 -17.87 5.05
C ARG A 96 -25.43 -17.83 5.25
N LYS A 97 -26.11 -16.83 4.69
CA LYS A 97 -27.58 -16.69 4.75
C LYS A 97 -28.35 -17.86 4.12
N ARG A 98 -27.73 -18.61 3.19
CA ARG A 98 -28.36 -19.75 2.51
C ARG A 98 -28.32 -21.04 3.33
N PHE A 99 -27.51 -21.12 4.38
CA PHE A 99 -27.43 -22.29 5.24
C PHE A 99 -28.37 -22.16 6.44
N THR A 100 -29.04 -23.25 6.78
CA THR A 100 -29.85 -23.36 8.00
C THR A 100 -29.07 -24.10 9.07
N ALA A 101 -29.05 -23.58 10.30
CA ALA A 101 -28.37 -24.17 11.44
C ALA A 101 -29.04 -25.46 11.96
N ASN A 102 -30.06 -25.96 11.26
CA ASN A 102 -30.89 -27.06 11.72
C ASN A 102 -30.31 -28.43 11.34
N THR A 103 -29.12 -28.45 10.72
CA THR A 103 -28.37 -29.64 10.33
C THR A 103 -26.92 -29.49 10.79
N MET A 104 -26.28 -30.59 11.23
CA MET A 104 -24.86 -30.54 11.62
C MET A 104 -23.95 -30.01 10.51
N TYR A 105 -24.30 -30.29 9.25
CA TYR A 105 -23.58 -29.74 8.09
C TYR A 105 -23.75 -28.22 7.99
N GLY A 106 -24.97 -27.71 8.14
CA GLY A 106 -25.26 -26.28 8.12
C GLY A 106 -24.63 -25.52 9.27
N GLU A 107 -24.60 -26.08 10.49
CA GLU A 107 -23.90 -25.49 11.64
C GLU A 107 -22.40 -25.34 11.38
N LYS A 108 -21.74 -26.41 10.90
CA LYS A 108 -20.32 -26.38 10.57
C LYS A 108 -20.01 -25.32 9.52
N GLU A 109 -20.77 -25.29 8.44
CA GLU A 109 -20.57 -24.34 7.34
C GLU A 109 -20.77 -22.89 7.80
N ILE A 110 -21.76 -22.63 8.67
CA ILE A 110 -21.96 -21.29 9.27
C ILE A 110 -20.75 -20.88 10.11
N VAL A 111 -20.18 -21.79 10.89
CA VAL A 111 -18.97 -21.52 11.68
C VAL A 111 -17.79 -21.21 10.76
N ASP A 112 -17.55 -22.04 9.75
CA ASP A 112 -16.44 -21.87 8.80
C ASP A 112 -16.53 -20.53 8.04
N LEU A 113 -17.74 -20.15 7.59
CA LEU A 113 -17.98 -18.87 6.94
C LEU A 113 -17.81 -17.68 7.89
N THR A 114 -18.23 -17.82 9.15
CA THR A 114 -18.07 -16.77 10.16
C THR A 114 -16.58 -16.52 10.46
N VAL A 115 -15.76 -17.57 10.51
CA VAL A 115 -14.31 -17.45 10.68
C VAL A 115 -13.67 -16.75 9.48
N GLN A 116 -14.07 -17.10 8.26
CA GLN A 116 -13.57 -16.45 7.03
C GLN A 116 -13.92 -14.95 7.00
N ILE A 117 -15.19 -14.60 7.28
CA ILE A 117 -15.64 -13.21 7.35
C ILE A 117 -14.82 -12.43 8.39
N SER A 118 -14.70 -12.98 9.61
CA SER A 118 -13.95 -12.32 10.69
C SER A 118 -12.46 -12.10 10.34
N THR A 119 -11.88 -13.04 9.59
CA THR A 119 -10.50 -12.93 9.10
C THR A 119 -10.35 -11.81 8.08
N LEU A 120 -11.30 -11.69 7.15
CA LEU A 120 -11.32 -10.63 6.15
C LEU A 120 -11.59 -9.26 6.78
N GLU A 121 -12.51 -9.15 7.73
CA GLU A 121 -12.78 -7.92 8.48
C GLU A 121 -11.54 -7.42 9.22
N ARG A 122 -10.78 -8.33 9.84
CA ARG A 122 -9.50 -7.99 10.48
C ARG A 122 -8.46 -7.49 9.48
N ARG A 123 -8.41 -8.07 8.27
CA ARG A 123 -7.52 -7.60 7.20
C ARG A 123 -7.93 -6.22 6.69
N ARG A 124 -9.24 -5.96 6.59
CA ARG A 124 -9.79 -4.66 6.17
C ARG A 124 -9.47 -3.54 7.16
N SER A 125 -9.49 -3.83 8.45
CA SER A 125 -9.27 -2.85 9.52
C SER A 125 -7.82 -2.39 9.70
N MET A 126 -6.89 -2.88 8.88
CA MET A 126 -5.49 -2.47 8.95
C MET A 126 -5.36 -0.97 8.58
N PRO A 127 -4.65 -0.17 9.40
CA PRO A 127 -4.46 1.26 9.13
C PRO A 127 -3.60 1.44 7.88
N MET A 128 -4.19 1.99 6.81
CA MET A 128 -3.52 2.23 5.53
C MET A 128 -2.39 3.25 5.69
N GLY A 129 -2.65 4.35 6.40
CA GLY A 129 -1.66 5.42 6.58
C GLY A 129 -0.37 4.93 7.23
N GLU A 130 -0.47 4.13 8.28
CA GLU A 130 0.70 3.55 8.95
C GLU A 130 1.53 2.67 8.02
N LEU A 131 0.89 1.86 7.17
CA LEU A 131 1.60 1.02 6.20
C LEU A 131 2.32 1.85 5.13
N VAL A 132 1.63 2.84 4.55
CA VAL A 132 2.18 3.73 3.52
C VAL A 132 3.37 4.48 4.08
N GLN A 133 3.17 5.15 5.22
CA GLN A 133 4.21 5.91 5.90
C GLN A 133 5.41 5.03 6.23
N LYS A 134 5.19 3.82 6.77
CA LYS A 134 6.27 2.95 7.17
C LYS A 134 7.14 2.51 5.99
N VAL A 135 6.53 2.13 4.86
CA VAL A 135 7.27 1.77 3.65
C VAL A 135 8.08 2.94 3.12
N ILE A 136 7.50 4.15 3.12
CA ILE A 136 8.19 5.36 2.65
C ILE A 136 9.34 5.74 3.59
N CYS A 137 9.11 5.86 4.89
CA CYS A 137 10.15 6.16 5.87
C CYS A 137 11.30 5.14 5.81
N ASP A 138 11.00 3.83 5.78
CA ASP A 138 12.02 2.79 5.72
C ASP A 138 12.85 2.91 4.42
N THR A 139 12.20 3.28 3.30
CA THR A 139 12.90 3.55 2.02
C THR A 139 13.77 4.79 2.09
N LEU A 140 13.25 5.91 2.59
CA LEU A 140 14.00 7.16 2.70
C LEU A 140 15.20 7.02 3.64
N ASN A 141 15.02 6.31 4.77
CA ASN A 141 16.10 5.97 5.68
C ASN A 141 17.18 5.12 4.99
N GLN A 142 16.78 4.15 4.17
CA GLN A 142 17.74 3.33 3.43
C GLN A 142 18.51 4.17 2.39
N ILE A 143 17.87 5.13 1.72
CA ILE A 143 18.56 6.09 0.84
C ILE A 143 19.59 6.91 1.63
N CYS A 144 19.23 7.41 2.82
CA CYS A 144 20.17 8.13 3.69
C CYS A 144 21.39 7.28 4.07
N VAL A 145 21.18 5.99 4.36
CA VAL A 145 22.25 5.05 4.72
C VAL A 145 23.18 4.77 3.54
N ASP A 146 22.63 4.53 2.35
CA ASP A 146 23.42 4.06 1.20
C ASP A 146 24.01 5.19 0.35
N HIS A 147 23.34 6.34 0.28
CA HIS A 147 23.69 7.43 -0.63
C HIS A 147 23.87 8.80 0.07
N GLY A 148 23.54 8.89 1.35
CA GLY A 148 23.63 10.12 2.15
C GLY A 148 22.37 10.98 2.10
N SER A 149 22.13 11.71 3.19
CA SER A 149 20.91 12.53 3.38
C SER A 149 20.76 13.69 2.40
N SER A 150 21.86 14.14 1.77
CA SER A 150 21.81 15.23 0.78
C SER A 150 20.97 14.89 -0.46
N MET A 151 20.74 13.59 -0.75
CA MET A 151 19.87 13.17 -1.85
C MET A 151 18.42 13.55 -1.64
N LEU A 152 17.95 13.64 -0.39
CA LEU A 152 16.55 13.85 -0.08
C LEU A 152 16.13 15.33 -0.15
N GLY A 153 17.08 16.24 -0.39
CA GLY A 153 16.83 17.67 -0.45
C GLY A 153 16.27 18.18 0.88
N THR A 154 14.97 18.50 0.89
CA THR A 154 14.27 19.02 2.07
C THR A 154 13.45 17.96 2.82
N ILE A 155 13.39 16.72 2.32
CA ILE A 155 12.63 15.65 2.97
C ILE A 155 13.44 15.12 4.15
N ASP A 156 12.86 15.23 5.34
CA ASP A 156 13.39 14.62 6.55
C ASP A 156 12.60 13.32 6.85
N PRO A 157 13.23 12.13 6.75
CA PRO A 157 12.57 10.86 7.02
C PRO A 157 11.99 10.77 8.45
N ASP A 158 12.63 11.43 9.42
CA ASP A 158 12.22 11.38 10.83
C ASP A 158 10.99 12.23 11.11
N HIS A 159 10.70 13.19 10.24
CA HIS A 159 9.54 14.09 10.32
C HIS A 159 8.53 13.86 9.19
N TYR A 160 8.72 12.83 8.35
CA TYR A 160 7.78 12.51 7.29
C TYR A 160 6.48 11.93 7.88
N GLU A 161 5.38 12.61 7.59
CA GLU A 161 4.04 12.19 7.95
C GLU A 161 3.21 12.01 6.67
N TYR A 162 2.61 10.83 6.51
CA TYR A 162 1.69 10.60 5.41
C TYR A 162 0.36 11.27 5.73
N HIS A 163 -0.05 12.21 4.89
CA HIS A 163 -1.37 12.85 4.98
C HIS A 163 -2.32 12.15 4.02
N ASP A 164 -3.34 11.47 4.58
CA ASP A 164 -4.40 10.87 3.78
C ASP A 164 -5.35 11.95 3.26
N ASP A 165 -5.00 12.57 2.13
CA ASP A 165 -5.82 13.59 1.49
C ASP A 165 -7.15 13.03 0.96
N THR A 166 -7.36 11.70 0.96
CA THR A 166 -8.62 11.10 0.49
C THR A 166 -9.78 11.29 1.46
N VAL A 167 -9.52 11.69 2.72
CA VAL A 167 -10.57 12.02 3.70
C VAL A 167 -11.34 13.30 3.32
N ASN A 168 -10.74 14.20 2.53
CA ASN A 168 -11.38 15.47 2.15
C ASN A 168 -12.31 15.38 0.93
N GLN A 169 -12.29 14.30 0.14
CA GLN A 169 -13.16 14.18 -1.05
C GLN A 169 -14.57 13.64 -0.75
N SER A 170 -14.84 13.17 0.48
CA SER A 170 -16.16 12.64 0.86
C SER A 170 -17.11 13.70 1.44
N SER A 171 -16.67 14.95 1.61
CA SER A 171 -17.42 15.99 2.35
C SER A 171 -18.10 17.03 1.45
N GLU A 172 -17.89 17.00 0.13
CA GLU A 172 -18.49 17.96 -0.82
C GLU A 172 -19.56 17.32 -1.72
N GLN A 173 -20.56 16.69 -1.11
CA GLN A 173 -21.90 16.62 -1.69
C GLN A 173 -22.90 17.23 -0.71
N SER A 174 -22.83 18.55 -0.60
CA SER A 174 -23.88 19.35 0.04
C SER A 174 -25.08 19.41 -0.90
N ASP A 175 -26.19 18.82 -0.46
CA ASP A 175 -27.54 18.95 -1.03
C ASP A 175 -27.88 20.39 -1.44
N PRO A 176 -28.36 20.61 -2.68
CA PRO A 176 -29.22 21.73 -2.96
C PRO A 176 -30.57 21.20 -3.45
N HIS A 177 -31.56 21.13 -2.56
CA HIS A 177 -32.85 21.80 -2.77
C HIS A 177 -33.80 21.58 -1.60
N SER A 178 -33.68 22.45 -0.60
CA SER A 178 -34.87 23.03 0.02
C SER A 178 -35.46 24.07 -0.93
N ILE A 179 -36.66 23.81 -1.45
CA ILE A 179 -37.59 24.88 -1.82
C ILE A 179 -38.95 24.53 -1.19
N THR A 180 -39.25 25.31 -0.15
CA THR A 180 -40.49 25.40 0.64
C THR A 180 -41.64 26.08 -0.16
N PRO A 181 -42.87 26.14 0.39
CA PRO A 181 -44.12 25.87 -0.32
C PRO A 181 -44.82 27.12 -0.88
N LYS A 182 -45.84 26.87 -1.71
CA LYS A 182 -47.07 27.69 -1.79
C LYS A 182 -48.27 26.79 -2.02
#